data_AF-A0A382YTY1-F1
#
_entry.id   AF-A0A382YTY1-F1
#
_cell.length_a   1.000
_cell.length_b   1.000
_cell.length_c   1.000
_cell.angle_alpha   90.00
_cell.angle_beta   90.00
_cell.angle_gamma   90.00
#
_symmetry.space_group_name_H-M   'P 1'
#
loop_
_entity.id
_entity.type
_entity.pdbx_description
1 polymer ?
#
loop_
_entity_poly.entity_id
_entity_poly.type
_entity_poly.pdbx_seq_one_letter_code
_entity_poly.pdbx_strand_id
1 'polypeptide(L)'
;MLEGALVITGPTASGKSALALELAQQVDVEIISADSVQVYRGMNIGTAKPSAGVLEAIPHHLVDIRETTEPYSAADFRHDVLKLVPEIRRRGRLPVIVGGTMLYLKALKEGLAELPQADQAVREEINELAAAQGWAAGHQELKRIDTDSAQRIKPTDSQRLQRAMEVHRVTGSTMTELHKIGRTACPFPLTE
;
A
#
# COMPACT_ATOMS: atom_id res chain seq x y z
N MET A 1 4.41 -12.13 -25.98
CA MET A 1 4.88 -12.48 -24.62
C MET A 1 4.05 -11.67 -23.65
N LEU A 2 3.56 -12.27 -22.55
CA LEU A 2 2.73 -11.56 -21.57
C LEU A 2 3.59 -10.51 -20.84
N GLU A 3 3.35 -9.23 -21.12
CA GLU A 3 4.09 -8.09 -20.53
C GLU A 3 3.62 -7.71 -19.11
N GLY A 4 2.73 -8.50 -18.50
CA GLY A 4 2.00 -8.14 -17.28
C GLY A 4 2.39 -8.91 -16.02
N ALA A 5 1.50 -8.93 -15.04
CA ALA A 5 1.57 -9.77 -13.85
C ALA A 5 0.26 -10.54 -13.64
N LEU A 6 0.36 -11.74 -13.07
CA LEU A 6 -0.81 -12.47 -12.57
C LEU A 6 -1.09 -12.01 -11.13
N VAL A 7 -2.35 -11.79 -10.78
CA VAL A 7 -2.78 -11.37 -9.45
C VAL A 7 -3.63 -12.47 -8.84
N ILE A 8 -3.16 -13.06 -7.75
CA ILE A 8 -3.91 -14.04 -6.95
C ILE A 8 -4.37 -13.33 -5.68
N THR A 9 -5.64 -12.93 -5.66
CA THR A 9 -6.27 -12.25 -4.53
C THR A 9 -7.47 -13.03 -3.98
N GLY A 10 -7.96 -12.61 -2.80
CA GLY A 10 -8.98 -13.32 -2.03
C GLY A 10 -8.80 -13.15 -0.52
N PRO A 11 -9.82 -13.50 0.28
CA PRO A 11 -9.80 -13.31 1.73
C PRO A 11 -8.72 -14.16 2.43
N THR A 12 -8.38 -13.82 3.66
CA THR A 12 -7.48 -14.65 4.48
C THR A 12 -8.00 -16.09 4.56
N ALA A 13 -7.08 -17.07 4.56
CA ALA A 13 -7.38 -18.50 4.55
C ALA A 13 -8.12 -19.05 3.29
N SER A 14 -8.17 -18.30 2.19
CA SER A 14 -8.77 -18.78 0.92
C SER A 14 -7.84 -19.64 0.03
N GLY A 15 -6.69 -20.09 0.54
CA GLY A 15 -5.76 -20.95 -0.21
C GLY A 15 -4.87 -20.25 -1.25
N LYS A 16 -4.80 -18.91 -1.29
CA LYS A 16 -3.98 -18.15 -2.26
C LYS A 16 -2.53 -18.63 -2.36
N SER A 17 -1.89 -18.81 -1.20
CA SER A 17 -0.50 -19.26 -1.16
C SER A 17 -0.35 -20.66 -1.73
N ALA A 18 -1.29 -21.57 -1.45
CA ALA A 18 -1.27 -22.92 -2.01
C ALA A 18 -1.40 -22.88 -3.55
N LEU A 19 -2.31 -22.07 -4.09
CA LEU A 19 -2.44 -21.89 -5.53
C LEU A 19 -1.16 -21.32 -6.17
N ALA A 20 -0.52 -20.36 -5.53
CA ALA A 20 0.75 -19.80 -6.01
C ALA A 20 1.88 -20.85 -6.01
N LEU A 21 1.91 -21.73 -5.01
CA LEU A 21 2.87 -22.84 -4.94
C LEU A 21 2.63 -23.88 -6.03
N GLU A 22 1.38 -24.25 -6.28
CA GLU A 22 1.03 -25.19 -7.36
C GLU A 22 1.40 -24.62 -8.73
N LEU A 23 1.17 -23.32 -8.96
CA LEU A 23 1.57 -22.65 -10.18
C LEU A 23 3.10 -22.66 -10.38
N ALA A 24 3.86 -22.46 -9.30
CA ALA A 24 5.32 -22.47 -9.33
C ALA A 24 5.92 -23.84 -9.70
N GLN A 25 5.15 -24.93 -9.59
CA GLN A 25 5.58 -26.26 -10.02
C GLN A 25 5.46 -26.45 -11.54
N GLN A 26 4.68 -25.61 -12.22
CA GLN A 26 4.39 -25.75 -13.65
C GLN A 26 5.09 -24.68 -14.50
N VAL A 27 5.37 -23.51 -13.92
CA VAL A 27 5.95 -22.36 -14.62
C VAL A 27 6.97 -21.68 -13.72
N ASP A 28 8.06 -21.17 -14.31
CA ASP A 28 9.04 -20.35 -13.59
C ASP A 28 8.40 -19.02 -13.14
N VAL A 29 8.01 -18.96 -11.87
CA VAL A 29 7.39 -17.78 -11.26
C VAL A 29 8.31 -17.11 -10.25
N GLU A 30 8.06 -15.82 -10.01
CA GLU A 30 8.53 -15.12 -8.82
C GLU A 30 7.31 -14.47 -8.15
N ILE A 31 7.18 -14.66 -6.84
CA ILE A 31 6.04 -14.18 -6.06
C ILE A 31 6.32 -12.77 -5.55
N ILE A 32 5.36 -11.87 -5.67
CA ILE A 32 5.39 -10.53 -5.07
C ILE A 32 4.30 -10.51 -3.99
N SER A 33 4.66 -10.37 -2.72
CA SER A 33 3.69 -10.33 -1.62
C SER A 33 2.92 -9.01 -1.60
N ALA A 34 1.60 -9.08 -1.66
CA ALA A 34 0.67 -7.95 -1.48
C ALA A 34 0.02 -7.99 -0.09
N ASP A 35 0.86 -8.07 0.94
CA ASP A 35 0.47 -8.13 2.35
C ASP A 35 1.14 -7.01 3.15
N SER A 36 0.36 -6.20 3.86
CA SER A 36 0.88 -5.06 4.62
C SER A 36 1.68 -5.44 5.86
N VAL A 37 1.67 -6.72 6.27
CA VAL A 37 2.33 -7.19 7.50
C VAL A 37 3.51 -8.11 7.18
N GLN A 38 3.43 -8.94 6.14
CA GLN A 38 4.55 -9.82 5.75
C GLN A 38 5.81 -9.07 5.28
N VAL A 39 5.66 -7.79 4.94
CA VAL A 39 6.76 -6.87 4.64
C VAL A 39 7.77 -6.75 5.80
N TYR A 40 7.33 -6.98 7.04
CA TYR A 40 8.11 -6.74 8.25
C TYR A 40 8.94 -7.93 8.72
N ARG A 41 10.20 -7.64 9.06
CA ARG A 41 11.16 -8.57 9.67
C ARG A 41 10.71 -9.04 11.04
N GLY A 42 10.97 -10.31 11.33
CA GLY A 42 10.66 -10.94 12.63
C GLY A 42 9.17 -11.23 12.87
N MET A 43 8.26 -10.70 12.04
CA MET A 43 6.82 -10.96 12.14
C MET A 43 6.41 -12.18 11.31
N ASN A 44 6.63 -13.40 11.84
CA ASN A 44 6.48 -14.65 11.08
C ASN A 44 5.18 -15.40 11.38
N ILE A 45 4.90 -15.68 12.67
CA ILE A 45 3.79 -16.57 13.06
C ILE A 45 2.42 -15.88 12.87
N GLY A 46 2.26 -14.67 13.42
CA GLY A 46 0.98 -13.95 13.38
C GLY A 46 0.57 -13.45 11.99
N THR A 47 1.45 -13.52 11.01
CA THR A 47 1.27 -12.97 9.65
C THR A 47 1.05 -14.05 8.60
N ALA A 48 1.06 -15.32 9.01
CA ALA A 48 1.05 -16.48 8.12
C ALA A 48 2.09 -16.35 6.98
N LYS A 49 3.29 -15.83 7.31
CA LYS A 49 4.40 -15.71 6.36
C LYS A 49 4.78 -17.10 5.84
N PRO A 50 5.14 -17.24 4.54
CA PRO A 50 5.63 -18.52 4.03
C PRO A 50 6.81 -19.04 4.86
N SER A 51 6.89 -20.37 5.01
CA SER A 51 7.99 -21.00 5.75
C SER A 51 9.32 -20.78 5.01
N ALA A 52 10.44 -20.88 5.73
CA ALA A 52 11.78 -20.75 5.14
C ALA A 52 11.98 -21.67 3.93
N GLY A 53 11.52 -22.93 4.01
CA GLY A 53 11.61 -23.86 2.88
C GLY A 53 10.80 -23.42 1.65
N VAL A 54 9.67 -22.73 1.83
CA VAL A 54 8.92 -22.13 0.71
C VAL A 54 9.65 -20.93 0.12
N LEU A 55 10.19 -20.06 0.98
CA LEU A 55 10.95 -18.87 0.55
C LEU A 55 12.25 -19.26 -0.18
N GLU A 56 12.87 -20.37 0.19
CA GLU A 56 14.05 -20.93 -0.49
C GLU A 56 13.69 -21.57 -1.84
N ALA A 57 12.54 -22.25 -1.92
CA ALA A 57 12.10 -22.94 -3.13
C ALA A 57 11.65 -21.97 -4.24
N ILE A 58 10.98 -20.87 -3.87
CA ILE A 58 10.38 -19.91 -4.81
C ILE A 58 10.76 -18.50 -4.37
N PRO A 59 11.36 -17.67 -5.24
CA PRO A 59 11.67 -16.29 -4.90
C PRO A 59 10.41 -15.52 -4.50
N HIS A 60 10.43 -14.96 -3.30
CA HIS A 60 9.39 -14.05 -2.79
C HIS A 60 9.98 -12.66 -2.62
N HIS A 61 9.30 -11.67 -3.21
CA HIS A 61 9.58 -10.25 -3.09
C HIS A 61 8.61 -9.60 -2.09
N LEU A 62 9.04 -8.48 -1.52
CA LEU A 62 8.27 -7.69 -0.54
C LEU A 62 7.91 -8.46 0.74
N VAL A 63 8.76 -9.42 1.10
CA VAL A 63 8.74 -10.12 2.39
C VAL A 63 10.04 -9.78 3.12
N ASP A 64 9.96 -9.46 4.41
CA ASP A 64 11.16 -9.13 5.23
C ASP A 64 12.01 -7.96 4.69
N ILE A 65 11.39 -6.99 4.01
CA ILE A 65 12.08 -5.83 3.42
C ILE A 65 12.09 -4.58 4.33
N ARG A 66 11.36 -4.60 5.45
CA ARG A 66 11.27 -3.48 6.40
C ARG A 66 11.49 -3.93 7.84
N GLU A 67 12.07 -3.06 8.65
CA GLU A 67 12.03 -3.19 10.11
C GLU A 67 10.64 -2.82 10.64
N THR A 68 10.24 -3.37 11.78
CA THR A 68 8.90 -3.13 12.37
C THR A 68 8.67 -1.68 12.80
N THR A 69 9.73 -0.89 12.92
CA THR A 69 9.70 0.54 13.23
C THR A 69 9.57 1.42 11.99
N GLU A 70 9.73 0.86 10.79
CA GLU A 70 9.70 1.60 9.54
C GLU A 70 8.28 1.58 8.94
N PRO A 71 7.73 2.72 8.48
CA PRO A 71 6.46 2.73 7.80
C PRO A 71 6.58 2.05 6.42
N TYR A 72 5.52 1.35 6.00
CA TYR A 72 5.35 0.89 4.63
C TYR A 72 3.94 1.23 4.15
N SER A 73 3.83 1.86 2.99
CA SER A 73 2.58 2.40 2.48
C SER A 73 2.15 1.77 1.16
N ALA A 74 0.90 2.04 0.76
CA ALA A 74 0.41 1.65 -0.56
C ALA A 74 1.19 2.33 -1.72
N ALA A 75 1.79 3.50 -1.47
CA ALA A 75 2.63 4.18 -2.44
C ALA A 75 3.98 3.47 -2.60
N ASP A 76 4.60 3.04 -1.49
CA ASP A 76 5.83 2.24 -1.50
C ASP A 76 5.59 0.91 -2.20
N PHE A 77 4.51 0.20 -1.85
CA PHE A 77 4.12 -1.03 -2.52
C PHE A 77 3.99 -0.84 -4.03
N ARG A 78 3.20 0.17 -4.48
CA ARG A 78 3.04 0.44 -5.90
C ARG A 78 4.41 0.71 -6.56
N HIS A 79 5.24 1.55 -5.94
CA HIS A 79 6.56 1.88 -6.46
C HIS A 79 7.44 0.63 -6.63
N ASP A 80 7.46 -0.24 -5.62
CA ASP A 80 8.27 -1.45 -5.65
C ASP A 80 7.75 -2.45 -6.70
N VAL A 81 6.44 -2.69 -6.77
CA VAL A 81 5.85 -3.60 -7.77
C VAL A 81 6.11 -3.11 -9.19
N LEU A 82 6.01 -1.81 -9.44
CA LEU A 82 6.27 -1.23 -10.76
C LEU A 82 7.73 -1.41 -11.21
N LYS A 83 8.67 -1.57 -10.28
CA LYS A 83 10.06 -1.94 -10.58
C LYS A 83 10.23 -3.44 -10.76
N LEU A 84 9.66 -4.22 -9.84
CA LEU A 84 9.84 -5.67 -9.79
C LEU A 84 9.26 -6.39 -11.00
N VAL A 85 8.09 -5.99 -11.49
CA VAL A 85 7.42 -6.68 -12.60
C VAL A 85 8.30 -6.69 -13.87
N PRO A 86 8.80 -5.54 -14.38
CA PRO A 86 9.74 -5.53 -15.49
C PRO A 86 11.03 -6.33 -15.25
N GLU A 87 11.56 -6.31 -14.02
CA GLU A 87 12.79 -7.03 -13.69
C GLU A 87 12.61 -8.55 -13.72
N ILE A 88 11.53 -9.05 -13.13
CA ILE A 88 11.16 -10.47 -13.15
C ILE A 88 10.93 -10.93 -14.60
N ARG A 89 10.23 -10.12 -15.40
CA ARG A 89 10.01 -10.39 -16.82
C ARG A 89 11.32 -10.44 -17.61
N ARG A 90 12.27 -9.54 -17.33
CA ARG A 90 13.61 -9.54 -17.95
C ARG A 90 14.41 -10.80 -17.60
N ARG A 91 14.13 -11.44 -16.45
CA ARG A 91 14.70 -12.75 -16.08
C ARG A 91 13.96 -13.94 -16.75
N GLY A 92 12.97 -13.68 -17.60
CA GLY A 92 12.19 -14.71 -18.29
C GLY A 92 11.14 -15.39 -17.41
N ARG A 93 10.84 -14.85 -16.22
CA ARG A 93 9.92 -15.44 -15.24
C ARG A 93 8.56 -14.74 -15.23
N LEU A 94 7.55 -15.41 -14.69
CA LEU A 94 6.20 -14.88 -14.49
C LEU A 94 6.10 -14.17 -13.11
N PRO A 95 5.85 -12.85 -13.06
CA PRO A 95 5.51 -12.17 -11.82
C PRO A 95 4.10 -12.57 -11.37
N VAL A 96 4.00 -13.05 -10.13
CA VAL A 96 2.73 -13.43 -9.50
C VAL A 96 2.55 -12.62 -8.23
N ILE A 97 1.62 -11.68 -8.24
CA ILE A 97 1.28 -10.85 -7.09
C ILE A 97 0.27 -11.61 -6.24
N VAL A 98 0.62 -11.94 -4.99
CA VAL A 98 -0.21 -12.77 -4.10
C VAL A 98 -0.51 -12.00 -2.82
N GLY A 99 -1.77 -11.81 -2.47
CA GLY A 99 -2.10 -11.16 -1.20
C GLY A 99 -3.54 -10.68 -1.06
N GLY A 100 -3.87 -10.22 0.15
CA GLY A 100 -5.22 -9.78 0.54
C GLY A 100 -5.35 -8.27 0.79
N THR A 101 -4.28 -7.49 0.67
CA THR A 101 -4.33 -6.04 0.97
C THR A 101 -5.00 -5.29 -0.18
N MET A 102 -6.32 -5.20 -0.16
CA MET A 102 -7.10 -4.60 -1.26
C MET A 102 -6.70 -3.15 -1.56
N LEU A 103 -6.25 -2.39 -0.55
CA LEU A 103 -5.76 -1.03 -0.77
C LEU A 103 -4.49 -1.01 -1.64
N TYR A 104 -3.58 -1.98 -1.47
CA TYR A 104 -2.35 -2.09 -2.27
C TYR A 104 -2.69 -2.44 -3.72
N LEU A 105 -3.57 -3.42 -3.92
CA LEU A 105 -4.01 -3.83 -5.26
C LEU A 105 -4.76 -2.69 -5.97
N LYS A 106 -5.63 -1.97 -5.26
CA LYS A 106 -6.31 -0.79 -5.79
C LYS A 106 -5.32 0.30 -6.18
N ALA A 107 -4.36 0.62 -5.31
CA ALA A 107 -3.30 1.59 -5.58
C ALA A 107 -2.47 1.23 -6.81
N LEU A 108 -2.12 -0.05 -6.96
CA LEU A 108 -1.39 -0.56 -8.11
C LEU A 108 -2.20 -0.40 -9.41
N LYS A 109 -3.48 -0.79 -9.39
CA LYS A 109 -4.36 -0.80 -10.57
C LYS A 109 -4.75 0.61 -11.01
N GLU A 110 -5.27 1.41 -10.08
CA GLU A 110 -5.85 2.73 -10.36
C GLU A 110 -4.83 3.86 -10.30
N GLY A 111 -3.66 3.62 -9.71
CA GLY A 111 -2.71 4.66 -9.32
C GLY A 111 -3.10 5.34 -8.01
N LEU A 112 -2.16 6.13 -7.49
CA LEU A 112 -2.38 7.01 -6.35
C LEU A 112 -2.18 8.45 -6.81
N ALA A 113 -2.91 9.37 -6.19
CA ALA A 113 -2.57 10.77 -6.29
C ALA A 113 -1.21 11.00 -5.62
N GLU A 114 -0.39 11.86 -6.21
CA GLU A 114 0.86 12.27 -5.58
C GLU A 114 0.54 13.16 -4.37
N LEU A 115 0.71 12.57 -3.19
CA LEU A 115 0.58 13.26 -1.92
C LEU A 115 1.98 13.34 -1.29
N PRO A 116 2.27 14.39 -0.50
CA PRO A 116 3.54 14.48 0.22
C PRO A 116 3.74 13.26 1.11
N GLN A 117 4.99 12.88 1.36
CA GLN A 117 5.27 11.88 2.39
C GLN A 117 4.75 12.35 3.76
N ALA A 118 4.65 11.41 4.69
CA ALA A 118 4.31 11.75 6.06
C ALA A 118 5.42 12.63 6.66
N ASP A 119 5.03 13.73 7.31
CA ASP A 119 5.95 14.61 8.02
C ASP A 119 5.67 14.47 9.52
N GLN A 120 6.62 13.88 10.24
CA GLN A 120 6.45 13.54 11.64
C GLN A 120 6.31 14.79 12.53
N ALA A 121 7.02 15.87 12.23
CA ALA A 121 6.93 17.11 13.00
C ALA A 121 5.55 17.75 12.81
N VAL A 122 5.05 17.79 11.57
CA VAL A 122 3.70 18.31 11.28
C VAL A 122 2.62 17.44 11.96
N ARG A 123 2.79 16.12 11.99
CA ARG A 123 1.86 15.22 12.70
C ARG A 123 1.82 15.46 14.18
N GLU A 124 2.97 15.70 14.80
CA GLU A 124 3.09 16.03 16.21
C GLU A 124 2.36 17.35 16.53
N GLU A 125 2.57 18.40 15.74
CA GLU A 125 1.85 19.67 15.90
C GLU A 125 0.32 19.50 15.77
N ILE A 126 -0.16 18.68 14.84
CA ILE A 126 -1.59 18.40 14.69
C ILE A 126 -2.12 17.61 15.89
N ASN A 127 -1.35 16.65 16.39
CA ASN A 127 -1.72 15.86 17.57
C ASN A 127 -1.80 16.72 18.83
N GLU A 128 -0.86 17.66 19.02
CA GLU A 128 -0.87 18.61 20.14
C GLU A 128 -2.10 19.51 20.07
N LEU A 129 -2.42 20.04 18.89
CA LEU A 129 -3.64 20.82 18.68
C LEU A 129 -4.90 20.01 19.01
N ALA A 130 -4.97 18.76 18.55
CA ALA A 130 -6.08 17.86 18.82
C ALA A 130 -6.16 17.47 20.30
N ALA A 131 -5.03 17.37 21.01
CA ALA A 131 -5.01 17.12 22.45
C ALA A 131 -5.53 18.35 23.24
N ALA A 132 -5.21 19.56 22.79
CA ALA A 132 -5.63 20.80 23.44
C ALA A 132 -7.11 21.16 23.17
N GLN A 133 -7.61 20.91 21.95
CA GLN A 133 -8.93 21.41 21.50
C GLN A 133 -9.90 20.31 21.10
N GLY A 134 -9.44 19.06 21.01
CA GLY A 134 -10.21 17.92 20.52
C GLY A 134 -10.26 17.82 18.99
N TRP A 135 -10.43 16.59 18.49
CA TRP A 135 -10.57 16.32 17.05
C TRP A 135 -11.81 16.97 16.41
N ALA A 136 -12.82 17.34 17.19
CA ALA A 136 -13.95 18.11 16.70
C ALA A 136 -13.55 19.50 16.22
N ALA A 137 -12.60 20.16 16.91
CA ALA A 137 -12.03 21.44 16.46
C ALA A 137 -11.18 21.25 15.20
N GLY A 138 -10.37 20.18 15.14
CA GLY A 138 -9.62 19.82 13.93
C GLY A 138 -10.51 19.56 12.72
N HIS A 139 -11.68 18.95 12.90
CA HIS A 139 -12.67 18.78 11.82
C HIS A 139 -13.22 20.13 11.33
N GLN A 140 -13.47 21.08 12.23
CA GLN A 140 -13.90 22.43 11.85
C GLN A 140 -12.81 23.19 11.09
N GLU A 141 -11.55 23.06 11.51
CA GLU A 141 -10.40 23.61 10.77
C GLU A 141 -10.32 22.99 9.38
N LEU A 142 -10.39 21.66 9.28
CA LEU A 142 -10.43 20.95 8.00
C LEU A 142 -11.57 21.46 7.11
N LYS A 143 -12.76 21.68 7.67
CA LYS A 143 -13.91 22.20 6.92
C LYS A 143 -13.68 23.57 6.31
N ARG A 144 -12.87 24.43 6.97
CA ARG A 144 -12.50 25.76 6.45
C ARG A 144 -11.50 25.68 5.30
N ILE A 145 -10.58 24.71 5.34
CA ILE A 145 -9.51 24.56 4.32
C ILE A 145 -9.95 23.68 3.14
N ASP A 146 -10.64 22.57 3.41
CA ASP A 146 -11.03 21.53 2.44
C ASP A 146 -12.42 21.00 2.81
N THR A 147 -13.46 21.76 2.42
CA THR A 147 -14.85 21.42 2.72
C THR A 147 -15.25 20.05 2.17
N ASP A 148 -14.76 19.68 0.99
CA ASP A 148 -15.06 18.41 0.34
C ASP A 148 -14.47 17.21 1.11
N SER A 149 -13.25 17.33 1.65
CA SER A 149 -12.69 16.31 2.54
C SER A 149 -13.43 16.25 3.87
N ALA A 150 -13.76 17.40 4.47
CA ALA A 150 -14.49 17.46 5.75
C ALA A 150 -15.90 16.85 5.67
N GLN A 151 -16.58 16.92 4.52
CA GLN A 151 -17.86 16.23 4.33
C GLN A 151 -17.72 14.71 4.31
N ARG A 152 -16.60 14.18 3.81
CA ARG A 152 -16.34 12.74 3.68
C ARG A 152 -15.73 12.13 4.93
N ILE A 153 -14.94 12.90 5.68
CA ILE A 153 -14.22 12.45 6.87
C ILE A 153 -15.06 12.76 8.10
N LYS A 154 -15.32 11.74 8.93
CA LYS A 154 -16.07 11.91 10.17
C LYS A 154 -15.20 12.65 11.21
N PRO A 155 -15.79 13.48 12.10
CA PRO A 155 -15.04 14.14 13.18
C PRO A 155 -14.29 13.18 14.12
N THR A 156 -14.74 11.91 14.19
CA THR A 156 -14.13 10.85 15.00
C THR A 156 -13.01 10.10 14.29
N ASP A 157 -12.78 10.36 13.00
CA ASP A 157 -11.75 9.70 12.19
C ASP A 157 -10.45 10.51 12.28
N SER A 158 -9.79 10.43 13.43
CA SER A 158 -8.58 11.19 13.75
C SER A 158 -7.46 10.97 12.74
N GLN A 159 -7.30 9.74 12.25
CA GLN A 159 -6.26 9.40 11.29
C GLN A 159 -6.47 10.12 9.95
N ARG A 160 -7.70 10.09 9.40
CA ARG A 160 -7.98 10.78 8.13
C ARG A 160 -8.02 12.29 8.28
N LEU A 161 -8.49 12.80 9.42
CA LEU A 161 -8.42 14.23 9.75
C LEU A 161 -6.97 14.71 9.76
N GLN A 162 -6.11 14.05 10.55
CA GLN A 162 -4.70 14.37 10.64
C GLN A 162 -4.05 14.36 9.25
N ARG A 163 -4.30 13.32 8.44
CA ARG A 163 -3.71 13.23 7.11
C ARG A 163 -4.16 14.36 6.17
N ALA A 164 -5.43 14.73 6.19
CA ALA A 164 -5.94 15.81 5.34
C ALA A 164 -5.35 17.17 5.75
N MET A 165 -5.22 17.41 7.06
CA MET A 165 -4.58 18.62 7.60
C MET A 165 -3.07 18.64 7.32
N GLU A 166 -2.39 17.51 7.50
CA GLU A 166 -0.96 17.32 7.21
C GLU A 166 -0.66 17.67 5.75
N VAL A 167 -1.42 17.11 4.81
CA VAL A 167 -1.26 17.39 3.37
C VAL A 167 -1.34 18.88 3.10
N HIS A 168 -2.33 19.57 3.68
CA HIS A 168 -2.50 21.00 3.50
C HIS A 168 -1.36 21.81 4.11
N ARG A 169 -0.91 21.47 5.32
CA ARG A 169 0.21 22.17 5.99
C ARG A 169 1.53 22.02 5.25
N VAL A 170 1.80 20.83 4.70
CA VAL A 170 3.06 20.55 3.98
C VAL A 170 3.06 21.18 2.58
N THR A 171 1.94 21.15 1.86
CA THR A 171 1.90 21.52 0.43
C THR A 171 1.23 22.84 0.12
N GLY A 172 0.45 23.39 1.05
CA GLY A 172 -0.49 24.49 0.81
C GLY A 172 -1.72 24.10 -0.02
N SER A 173 -1.73 22.92 -0.66
CA SER A 173 -2.85 22.41 -1.47
C SER A 173 -3.76 21.52 -0.63
N THR A 174 -5.05 21.50 -0.92
CA THR A 174 -6.00 20.62 -0.22
C THR A 174 -5.87 19.17 -0.69
N MET A 175 -6.24 18.23 0.17
CA MET A 175 -6.23 16.81 -0.19
C MET A 175 -7.20 16.52 -1.35
N THR A 176 -8.33 17.22 -1.41
CA THR A 176 -9.27 17.14 -2.53
C THR A 176 -8.66 17.60 -3.85
N GLU A 177 -7.91 18.71 -3.86
CA GLU A 177 -7.23 19.20 -5.07
C GLU A 177 -6.18 18.20 -5.57
N LEU A 178 -5.30 17.73 -4.68
CA LEU A 178 -4.26 16.77 -5.05
C LEU A 178 -4.86 15.45 -5.53
N HIS A 179 -5.98 15.00 -4.97
CA HIS A 179 -6.69 13.81 -5.46
C HIS A 179 -7.28 13.96 -6.87
N LYS A 180 -7.54 15.19 -7.34
CA LYS A 180 -7.99 15.47 -8.71
C LYS A 180 -6.82 15.49 -9.70
N ILE A 181 -5.61 15.76 -9.24
CA ILE A 181 -4.41 15.73 -10.06
C ILE A 181 -4.07 14.25 -10.34
N GLY A 182 -4.21 13.89 -11.61
CA GLY A 182 -4.02 12.59 -12.27
C GLY A 182 -3.51 11.41 -11.43
N ARG A 183 -4.26 10.30 -11.47
CA ARG A 183 -3.74 8.99 -11.09
C ARG A 183 -3.21 8.29 -12.35
N THR A 184 -1.96 7.85 -12.32
CA THR A 184 -1.41 7.03 -13.40
C THR A 184 -1.75 5.57 -13.14
N ALA A 185 -2.59 5.00 -14.01
CA ALA A 185 -2.93 3.59 -13.98
C ALA A 185 -1.69 2.70 -14.13
N CYS A 186 -1.84 1.41 -13.81
CA CYS A 186 -0.76 0.44 -13.98
C CYS A 186 -0.28 0.42 -15.45
N PRO A 187 1.04 0.55 -15.72
CA PRO A 187 1.57 0.63 -17.08
C PRO A 187 1.66 -0.73 -17.79
N PHE A 188 1.27 -1.81 -17.12
CA PHE A 188 1.26 -3.17 -17.65
C PHE A 188 -0.03 -3.89 -17.27
N PRO A 189 -0.44 -4.93 -18.02
CA PRO A 189 -1.67 -5.65 -17.73
C PRO A 189 -1.58 -6.43 -16.41
N LEU A 190 -2.68 -6.40 -15.66
CA LEU A 190 -2.89 -7.24 -14.48
C LEU A 190 -3.97 -8.26 -14.83
N THR A 191 -3.62 -9.54 -14.80
CA THR A 191 -4.58 -10.65 -14.99
C THR A 191 -5.01 -11.13 -13.61
N GLU A 192 -6.31 -11.13 -13.32
CA GLU A 192 -6.90 -11.57 -12.05
C GLU A 192 -7.57 -12.94 -12.21
#